data_AF-A0A9E1WB06-F1
#
_entry.id   AF-A0A9E1WB06-F1
#
_cell.length_a   1.000
_cell.length_b   1.000
_cell.length_c   1.000
_cell.angle_alpha   90.00
_cell.angle_beta   90.00
_cell.angle_gamma   90.00
#
_symmetry.space_group_name_H-M   'P 1'
#
loop_
_entity.id
_entity.type
_entity.pdbx_description
1 polymer ?
#
loop_
_entity_poly.entity_id
_entity_poly.type
_entity_poly.pdbx_seq_one_letter_code
_entity_poly.pdbx_strand_id
1 'polypeptide(L)'
;MLCAFRVATISVPSVALILGAFAGAPAAGQLTPEQAALCSHLQNQMQSLDEALETYDGRVAHAHRLIEGQGELLQDMKEGLDQSDSASVQAYNENVDQYARTIKRYNSELLPELARRRDAFNAKVREYNKDCAGKEVR
;
A
#
# COMPACT_ATOMS: atom_id res chain seq x y z
N MET A 1 -52.46 39.99 1.65
CA MET A 1 -51.94 41.24 2.24
C MET A 1 -50.43 41.06 2.41
N LEU A 2 -49.60 41.42 1.43
CA LEU A 2 -49.01 42.74 1.13
C LEU A 2 -48.02 43.26 2.18
N CYS A 3 -46.75 43.32 1.74
CA CYS A 3 -45.67 44.24 2.10
C CYS A 3 -45.00 44.08 3.50
N ALA A 4 -43.70 44.30 3.70
CA ALA A 4 -42.75 45.07 2.93
C ALA A 4 -41.30 44.61 3.13
N PHE A 5 -40.51 44.82 2.08
CA PHE A 5 -39.06 44.90 2.02
C PHE A 5 -38.40 45.72 3.14
N ARG A 6 -37.21 45.28 3.59
CA ARG A 6 -36.06 46.18 3.74
C ARG A 6 -34.79 45.52 3.21
N VAL A 7 -34.39 46.00 2.03
CA VAL A 7 -33.05 45.86 1.47
C VAL A 7 -32.10 46.67 2.35
N ALA A 8 -31.02 46.04 2.83
CA ALA A 8 -29.84 46.74 3.30
C ALA A 8 -28.74 46.54 2.25
N THR A 9 -28.67 47.48 1.31
CA THR A 9 -27.55 47.63 0.38
C THR A 9 -26.33 48.08 1.16
N ILE A 10 -25.37 47.16 1.38
CA ILE A 10 -24.00 47.55 1.70
C ILE A 10 -23.23 47.56 0.38
N SER A 11 -23.28 48.74 -0.25
CA SER A 11 -22.19 49.29 -1.05
C SER A 11 -20.98 49.46 -0.14
N VAL A 12 -19.80 48.94 -0.50
CA VAL A 12 -18.55 49.69 -0.84
C VAL A 12 -17.50 48.66 -1.36
N PRO A 13 -16.33 49.07 -1.90
CA PRO A 13 -16.03 49.33 -3.30
C PRO A 13 -15.18 48.22 -3.95
N SER A 14 -15.10 48.30 -5.28
CA SER A 14 -14.09 47.66 -6.13
C SER A 14 -12.70 47.65 -5.50
N VAL A 15 -12.26 46.49 -5.02
CA VAL A 15 -10.83 46.22 -4.82
C VAL A 15 -10.28 45.82 -6.17
N ALA A 16 -9.41 46.69 -6.67
CA ALA A 16 -8.67 46.53 -7.91
C ALA A 16 -8.10 45.11 -8.04
N LEU A 17 -8.38 44.49 -9.18
CA LEU A 17 -7.57 43.41 -9.73
C LEU A 17 -6.13 43.93 -9.85
N ILE A 18 -5.33 43.69 -8.82
CA ILE A 18 -3.88 43.83 -8.91
C ILE A 18 -3.42 42.71 -9.83
N LEU A 19 -3.27 43.05 -11.12
CA LEU A 19 -2.29 42.43 -11.99
C LEU A 19 -0.91 42.62 -11.33
N GLY A 20 -0.52 41.66 -10.51
CA GLY A 20 0.74 41.64 -9.78
C GLY A 20 1.40 40.30 -9.98
N ALA A 21 2.29 40.25 -10.97
CA ALA A 21 3.41 39.33 -11.12
C ALA A 21 3.26 37.95 -10.47
N PHE A 22 2.97 36.93 -11.29
CA PHE A 22 3.41 35.57 -11.00
C PHE A 22 4.95 35.57 -10.98
N ALA A 23 5.50 35.91 -9.82
CA ALA A 23 6.89 35.66 -9.49
C ALA A 23 7.09 34.14 -9.47
N GLY A 24 7.80 33.65 -10.48
CA GLY A 24 8.50 32.37 -10.48
C GLY A 24 7.67 31.17 -10.02
N ALA A 25 6.79 30.67 -10.89
CA ALA A 25 6.64 29.22 -10.92
C ALA A 25 8.05 28.64 -11.12
N PRO A 26 8.51 27.66 -10.31
CA PRO A 26 9.77 27.00 -10.59
C PRO A 26 9.66 26.51 -12.03
N ALA A 27 10.60 26.90 -12.88
CA ALA A 27 10.61 26.47 -14.26
C ALA A 27 10.48 24.94 -14.25
N ALA A 28 9.30 24.44 -14.60
CA ALA A 28 9.06 23.02 -14.70
C ALA A 28 10.10 22.53 -15.71
N GLY A 29 10.98 21.63 -15.26
CA GLY A 29 12.05 21.12 -16.12
C GLY A 29 11.39 20.54 -17.36
N GLN A 30 11.63 21.15 -18.51
CA GLN A 30 11.03 20.72 -19.78
C GLN A 30 11.63 19.37 -20.17
N LEU A 31 10.79 18.33 -20.24
CA LEU A 31 11.17 16.99 -20.70
C LEU A 31 11.28 16.98 -22.22
N THR A 32 12.35 16.38 -22.74
CA THR A 32 12.40 16.00 -24.16
C THR A 32 11.41 14.85 -24.42
N PRO A 33 11.00 14.60 -25.68
CA PRO A 33 10.15 13.45 -26.01
C PRO A 33 10.74 12.11 -25.56
N GLU A 34 12.06 11.97 -25.62
CA GLU A 34 12.78 10.80 -25.12
C GLU A 34 12.66 10.66 -23.59
N GLN A 35 12.78 11.77 -22.85
CA GLN A 35 12.60 11.77 -21.40
C GLN A 35 11.14 11.51 -21.01
N ALA A 36 10.16 12.03 -21.77
CA ALA A 36 8.75 11.72 -21.57
C ALA A 36 8.45 10.23 -21.78
N ALA A 37 9.04 9.61 -22.81
CA ALA A 37 8.94 8.18 -23.05
C ALA A 37 9.58 7.36 -21.92
N LEU A 38 10.75 7.77 -21.41
CA LEU A 38 11.36 7.16 -20.23
C LEU A 38 10.44 7.24 -19.01
N CYS A 39 9.82 8.40 -18.76
CA CYS A 39 8.92 8.59 -17.62
C CYS A 39 7.65 7.72 -17.72
N SER A 40 7.06 7.59 -18.91
CA SER A 40 5.96 6.66 -19.15
C SER A 40 6.40 5.21 -18.92
N HIS A 41 7.60 4.84 -19.38
CA HIS A 41 8.15 3.51 -19.15
C HIS A 41 8.31 3.20 -17.65
N LEU A 42 8.86 4.14 -16.87
CA LEU A 42 9.01 3.98 -15.42
C LEU A 42 7.66 3.87 -14.70
N GLN A 43 6.64 4.64 -15.11
CA GLN A 43 5.28 4.51 -14.57
C GLN A 43 4.71 3.12 -14.81
N ASN A 44 4.84 2.60 -16.04
CA ASN A 44 4.36 1.25 -16.38
C ASN A 44 5.09 0.17 -15.56
N GLN A 45 6.40 0.31 -15.34
CA GLN A 45 7.17 -0.59 -14.47
C GLN A 45 6.67 -0.54 -13.02
N MET A 46 6.42 0.67 -12.48
CA MET A 46 5.89 0.84 -11.13
C MET A 46 4.52 0.20 -10.98
N GLN A 47 3.62 0.41 -11.93
CA GLN A 47 2.29 -0.20 -11.91
C GLN A 47 2.37 -1.73 -11.91
N SER A 48 3.20 -2.32 -12.77
CA SER A 48 3.39 -3.77 -12.79
C SER A 48 3.96 -4.31 -11.47
N LEU A 49 4.88 -3.58 -10.84
CA LEU A 49 5.42 -3.96 -9.53
C LEU A 49 4.40 -3.82 -8.41
N ASP A 50 3.52 -2.82 -8.47
CA ASP A 50 2.45 -2.59 -7.50
C ASP A 50 1.42 -3.73 -7.54
N GLU A 51 0.93 -4.09 -8.74
CA GLU A 51 0.02 -5.22 -8.94
C GLU A 51 0.63 -6.55 -8.44
N ALA A 52 1.92 -6.76 -8.70
CA ALA A 52 2.66 -7.93 -8.23
C ALA A 52 2.90 -7.92 -6.71
N LEU A 53 3.04 -6.74 -6.10
CA LEU A 53 3.18 -6.56 -4.66
C LEU A 53 1.84 -6.81 -3.96
N GLU A 54 0.74 -6.24 -4.44
CA GLU A 54 -0.61 -6.44 -3.91
C GLU A 54 -1.02 -7.92 -3.94
N THR A 55 -0.78 -8.59 -5.08
CA THR A 55 -1.02 -10.03 -5.21
C THR A 55 -0.22 -10.83 -4.17
N TYR A 56 1.03 -10.45 -3.92
CA TYR A 56 1.87 -11.14 -2.96
C TYR A 56 1.46 -10.83 -1.52
N ASP A 57 1.09 -9.59 -1.20
CA ASP A 57 0.58 -9.18 0.10
C ASP A 57 -0.69 -9.97 0.46
N GLY A 58 -1.60 -10.16 -0.50
CA GLY A 58 -2.77 -11.03 -0.35
C GLY A 58 -2.41 -12.48 -0.01
N ARG A 59 -1.33 -13.02 -0.57
CA ARG A 59 -0.81 -14.37 -0.22
C ARG A 59 -0.27 -14.41 1.21
N VAL A 60 0.44 -13.37 1.64
CA VAL A 60 0.95 -13.25 3.02
C VAL A 60 -0.23 -13.14 3.99
N ALA A 61 -1.22 -12.30 3.72
CA ALA A 61 -2.42 -12.17 4.54
C ALA A 61 -3.21 -13.48 4.65
N HIS A 62 -3.35 -14.22 3.55
CA HIS A 62 -3.96 -15.55 3.57
C HIS A 62 -3.18 -16.53 4.45
N ALA A 63 -1.84 -16.58 4.31
CA ALA A 63 -1.01 -17.45 5.14
C ALA A 63 -1.08 -17.08 6.64
N HIS A 64 -1.19 -15.78 6.96
CA HIS A 64 -1.38 -15.32 8.33
C HIS A 64 -2.69 -15.84 8.94
N ARG A 65 -3.81 -15.74 8.20
CA ARG A 65 -5.11 -16.29 8.65
C ARG A 65 -5.08 -17.79 8.86
N LEU A 66 -4.33 -18.53 8.03
CA LEU A 66 -4.14 -19.96 8.23
C LEU A 66 -3.35 -20.27 9.52
N ILE A 67 -2.36 -19.45 9.85
CA ILE A 67 -1.61 -19.57 11.11
C ILE A 67 -2.55 -19.31 12.29
N GLU A 68 -3.34 -18.23 12.25
CA GLU A 68 -4.30 -17.92 13.32
C GLU A 68 -5.28 -19.08 13.55
N GLY A 69 -5.91 -19.57 12.48
CA GLY A 69 -6.86 -20.69 12.58
C GLY A 69 -6.21 -22.02 13.03
N GLN A 70 -4.96 -22.29 12.64
CA GLN A 70 -4.21 -23.43 13.18
C GLN A 70 -3.90 -23.27 14.66
N GLY A 71 -3.60 -22.05 15.11
CA GLY A 71 -3.38 -21.74 16.53
C GLY A 71 -4.63 -21.96 17.37
N GLU A 72 -5.79 -21.50 16.89
CA GLU A 72 -7.10 -21.73 17.53
C GLU A 72 -7.41 -23.22 17.62
N LEU A 73 -7.28 -23.97 16.51
CA LEU A 73 -7.48 -25.42 16.50
C LEU A 73 -6.58 -26.13 17.53
N LEU A 74 -5.30 -25.75 17.61
CA LEU A 74 -4.37 -26.33 18.59
C LEU A 74 -4.75 -25.99 20.02
N GLN A 75 -5.35 -24.83 20.27
CA GLN A 75 -5.86 -24.49 21.59
C GLN A 75 -7.03 -25.39 21.96
N ASP A 76 -8.03 -25.54 21.07
CA ASP A 76 -9.19 -26.41 21.28
C ASP A 76 -8.76 -27.87 21.52
N MET A 77 -7.83 -28.38 20.70
CA MET A 77 -7.28 -29.72 20.87
C MET A 77 -6.58 -29.89 22.22
N LYS A 78 -5.85 -28.88 22.68
CA LYS A 78 -5.16 -28.91 23.98
C LYS A 78 -6.13 -28.99 25.14
N GLU A 79 -7.26 -28.29 25.07
CA GLU A 79 -8.30 -28.29 26.11
C GLU A 79 -9.02 -29.64 26.19
N GLY A 80 -9.22 -30.31 25.05
CA GLY A 80 -9.81 -31.65 24.97
C GLY A 80 -8.80 -32.81 25.06
N LEU A 81 -7.51 -32.54 25.28
CA LEU A 81 -6.46 -33.55 25.19
C LEU A 81 -6.48 -34.52 26.37
N ASP A 82 -6.78 -35.79 26.11
CA ASP A 82 -6.47 -36.88 27.04
C ASP A 82 -4.98 -37.22 26.97
N GLN A 83 -4.22 -36.78 27.98
CA GLN A 83 -2.79 -37.02 28.06
C GLN A 83 -2.42 -38.49 28.35
N SER A 84 -3.38 -39.30 28.80
CA SER A 84 -3.17 -40.73 29.05
C SER A 84 -3.36 -41.57 27.78
N ASP A 85 -4.04 -41.03 26.77
CA ASP A 85 -4.19 -41.65 25.46
C ASP A 85 -3.04 -41.24 24.52
N SER A 86 -2.15 -42.20 24.27
CA SER A 86 -1.02 -42.02 23.35
C SER A 86 -1.45 -41.60 21.93
N ALA A 87 -2.62 -42.04 21.44
CA ALA A 87 -3.07 -41.71 20.10
C ALA A 87 -3.50 -40.23 20.03
N SER A 88 -4.24 -39.75 21.03
CA SER A 88 -4.60 -38.34 21.17
C SER A 88 -3.37 -37.42 21.28
N VAL A 89 -2.39 -37.80 22.11
CA VAL A 89 -1.12 -37.06 22.24
C VAL A 89 -0.34 -37.04 20.93
N GLN A 90 -0.29 -38.16 20.20
CA GLN A 90 0.37 -38.22 18.90
C GLN A 90 -0.31 -37.29 17.88
N ALA A 91 -1.63 -37.35 17.76
CA ALA A 91 -2.38 -36.50 16.84
C ALA A 91 -2.19 -35.00 17.15
N TYR A 92 -2.16 -34.62 18.43
CA TYR A 92 -1.84 -33.27 18.84
C TYR A 92 -0.44 -32.85 18.40
N ASN A 93 0.57 -33.67 18.68
CA ASN A 93 1.96 -33.36 18.32
C ASN A 93 2.16 -33.22 16.80
N GLU A 94 1.50 -34.06 16.00
CA GLU A 94 1.54 -33.95 14.53
C GLU A 94 0.97 -32.61 14.03
N ASN A 95 -0.10 -32.12 14.66
CA ASN A 95 -0.67 -30.80 14.34
C ASN A 95 0.24 -29.65 14.81
N VAL A 96 0.88 -29.78 15.99
CA VAL A 96 1.87 -28.81 16.47
C VAL A 96 3.05 -28.71 15.50
N ASP A 97 3.56 -29.84 15.03
CA ASP A 97 4.65 -29.89 14.06
C ASP A 97 4.26 -29.26 12.72
N GLN A 98 3.02 -29.51 12.26
CA GLN A 98 2.50 -28.88 11.04
C GLN A 98 2.39 -27.36 11.21
N TYR A 99 1.88 -26.88 12.34
CA TYR A 99 1.79 -25.47 12.65
C TYR A 99 3.17 -24.80 12.69
N ALA A 100 4.15 -25.43 13.34
CA ALA A 100 5.53 -24.94 13.39
C ALA A 100 6.15 -24.83 11.98
N ARG A 101 5.89 -25.80 11.09
CA ARG A 101 6.32 -25.71 9.68
C ARG A 101 5.67 -24.53 8.95
N THR A 102 4.36 -24.30 9.15
CA THR A 102 3.65 -23.17 8.54
C THR A 102 4.25 -21.84 8.99
N ILE A 103 4.44 -21.63 10.31
CA ILE A 103 5.05 -20.42 10.86
C ILE A 103 6.47 -20.23 10.30
N LYS A 104 7.27 -21.30 10.27
CA LYS A 104 8.64 -21.24 9.75
C LYS A 104 8.64 -20.75 8.30
N ARG A 105 7.78 -21.31 7.44
CA ARG A 105 7.65 -20.89 6.05
C ARG A 105 7.21 -19.42 5.94
N TYR A 106 6.23 -19.02 6.74
CA TYR A 106 5.75 -17.64 6.77
C TYR A 106 6.88 -16.64 7.12
N ASN A 107 7.61 -16.92 8.20
CA ASN A 107 8.67 -16.04 8.68
C ASN A 107 9.94 -16.05 7.82
N SER A 108 10.32 -17.20 7.26
CA SER A 108 11.60 -17.34 6.55
C SER A 108 11.51 -17.19 5.04
N GLU A 109 10.32 -17.35 4.45
CA GLU A 109 10.13 -17.25 3.00
C GLU A 109 9.19 -16.10 2.64
N LEU A 110 7.99 -16.06 3.23
CA LEU A 110 6.95 -15.14 2.78
C LEU A 110 7.23 -13.69 3.19
N LEU A 111 7.53 -13.44 4.47
CA LEU A 111 7.83 -12.08 4.94
C LEU A 111 9.09 -11.48 4.27
N PRO A 112 10.22 -12.19 4.14
CA PRO A 112 11.39 -11.65 3.46
C PRO A 112 11.14 -11.36 1.98
N GLU A 113 10.39 -12.21 1.28
CA GLU A 113 10.04 -11.97 -0.12
C GLU A 113 9.10 -10.77 -0.28
N LEU A 114 8.12 -10.60 0.60
CA LEU A 114 7.26 -9.40 0.61
C LEU A 114 8.10 -8.12 0.81
N ALA A 115 9.05 -8.16 1.75
CA ALA A 115 9.97 -7.04 1.97
C ALA A 115 10.80 -6.73 0.72
N ARG A 116 11.40 -7.74 0.08
CA ARG A 116 12.16 -7.55 -1.17
C ARG A 116 11.34 -6.94 -2.29
N ARG A 117 10.08 -7.35 -2.46
CA ARG A 117 9.16 -6.79 -3.46
C ARG A 117 8.85 -5.32 -3.18
N ARG A 118 8.57 -4.99 -1.92
CA ARG A 118 8.34 -3.62 -1.48
C ARG A 118 9.57 -2.74 -1.72
N ASP A 119 10.77 -3.26 -1.46
CA ASP A 119 12.02 -2.56 -1.72
C ASP A 119 12.24 -2.30 -3.22
N ALA A 120 11.93 -3.27 -4.08
CA ALA A 120 12.00 -3.12 -5.53
C ALA A 120 11.03 -2.04 -6.05
N PHE A 121 9.78 -2.06 -5.59
CA PHE A 121 8.80 -1.02 -5.90
C PHE A 121 9.30 0.37 -5.44
N ASN A 122 9.73 0.48 -4.18
CA ASN A 122 10.24 1.73 -3.62
C ASN A 122 11.49 2.24 -4.36
N ALA A 123 12.35 1.35 -4.85
CA ALA A 123 13.49 1.74 -5.68
C ALA A 123 13.04 2.38 -7.00
N LYS A 124 12.00 1.84 -7.64
CA LYS A 124 11.43 2.42 -8.86
C LYS A 124 10.69 3.73 -8.61
N VAL A 125 9.98 3.85 -7.50
CA VAL A 125 9.40 5.14 -7.06
C VAL A 125 10.49 6.20 -6.92
N ARG A 126 11.64 5.87 -6.30
CA ARG A 126 12.76 6.82 -6.16
C ARG A 126 13.37 7.22 -7.50
N GLU A 127 13.54 6.26 -8.41
CA GLU A 127 14.01 6.52 -9.78
C GLU A 127 13.05 7.47 -10.51
N TYR A 128 11.75 7.17 -10.51
CA TYR A 128 10.73 8.04 -11.08
C TYR A 128 10.71 9.43 -10.44
N ASN A 129 10.77 9.53 -9.11
CA ASN A 129 10.76 10.82 -8.42
C ASN A 129 11.98 11.68 -8.75
N LYS A 130 13.14 11.05 -8.97
CA LYS A 130 14.37 11.74 -9.37
C LYS A 130 14.30 12.22 -10.82
N ASP A 131 13.84 11.36 -11.72
CA ASP A 131 14.01 11.58 -13.15
C ASP A 131 12.79 12.21 -13.82
N CYS A 132 11.60 12.11 -13.21
CA CYS A 132 10.32 12.44 -13.84
C CYS A 132 9.38 13.33 -13.03
N ALA A 133 9.31 13.18 -11.70
CA ALA A 133 8.34 13.93 -10.91
C ALA A 133 8.56 15.46 -11.00
N GLY A 134 7.47 16.22 -11.17
CA GLY A 134 7.49 17.68 -11.21
C GLY A 134 8.07 18.29 -12.50
N LYS A 135 8.28 17.48 -13.55
CA LYS A 135 8.77 17.94 -14.85
C LYS A 135 7.63 17.94 -15.88
N GLU A 136 7.56 18.98 -16.71
CA GLU A 136 6.53 19.15 -17.74
C GLU A 136 7.09 18.76 -19.11
N VAL A 137 6.29 18.14 -19.97
CA VAL A 137 6.72 17.81 -21.33
C VAL A 137 6.82 19.09 -22.16
N ARG A 138 7.93 19.25 -22.89
CA ARG A 138 8.19 20.42 -23.75
C ARG A 138 7.26 20.53 -24.94
#